data_AF-A0A3D1V813-F1
#
_entry.id   AF-A0A3D1V813-F1
#
_cell.length_a   1.000
_cell.length_b   1.000
_cell.length_c   1.000
_cell.angle_alpha   90.00
_cell.angle_beta   90.00
_cell.angle_gamma   90.00
#
_symmetry.space_group_name_H-M   'P 1'
#
loop_
_entity.id
_entity.type
_entity.pdbx_description
1 polymer ?
#
loop_
_entity_poly.entity_id
_entity_poly.type
_entity_poly.pdbx_seq_one_letter_code
_entity_poly.pdbx_strand_id
1 'polypeptide(L)'
;LTVIEHDVIEPIEVDGVDQVFHMASPASPVGYMRHPIETHLVNSVGTLNMLRLAQRAGASFLFTSTSEAYGNPAVHPQTEDYFG
;
A
#
# COMPACT_ATOMS: atom_id res chain seq x y z
N LEU A 1 -21.68 0.11 -8.32
CA LEU A 1 -20.62 0.26 -7.30
C LEU A 1 -20.97 -0.67 -6.15
N THR A 2 -20.09 -1.59 -5.83
CA THR A 2 -20.20 -2.44 -4.63
C THR A 2 -19.25 -1.87 -3.58
N VAL A 3 -19.71 -1.75 -2.35
CA VAL A 3 -18.90 -1.27 -1.22
C VAL A 3 -18.83 -2.38 -0.19
N ILE A 4 -17.61 -2.69 0.27
CA ILE A 4 -17.35 -3.74 1.24
C ILE A 4 -16.58 -3.08 2.39
N GLU A 5 -17.13 -3.15 3.61
CA GLU A 5 -16.40 -2.79 4.82
C GLU A 5 -15.42 -3.93 5.13
N HIS A 6 -14.13 -3.66 5.02
CA HIS A 6 -13.09 -4.67 5.20
C HIS A 6 -11.78 -4.02 5.66
N ASP A 7 -11.08 -4.67 6.59
CA ASP A 7 -9.72 -4.30 6.97
C ASP A 7 -8.71 -5.07 6.11
N VAL A 8 -7.86 -4.35 5.38
CA VAL A 8 -6.89 -4.96 4.46
C VAL A 8 -5.89 -5.88 5.15
N ILE A 9 -5.67 -5.75 6.47
CA ILE A 9 -4.81 -6.67 7.23
C ILE A 9 -5.40 -8.08 7.32
N GLU A 10 -6.71 -8.22 7.08
CA GLU A 10 -7.39 -9.50 6.96
C GLU A 10 -7.49 -9.92 5.48
N PRO A 11 -7.38 -11.22 5.16
CA PRO A 11 -7.62 -11.70 3.80
C PRO A 11 -9.04 -11.41 3.33
N ILE A 12 -9.21 -11.15 2.03
CA ILE A 12 -10.51 -11.04 1.37
C ILE A 12 -10.54 -11.92 0.12
N GLU A 13 -11.69 -12.51 -0.16
CA GLU A 13 -11.97 -13.23 -1.40
C GLU A 13 -13.00 -12.42 -2.20
N VAL A 14 -12.60 -11.95 -3.38
CA VAL A 14 -13.45 -11.21 -4.31
C VAL A 14 -13.14 -11.70 -5.72
N ASP A 15 -14.17 -12.11 -6.45
CA ASP A 15 -14.05 -12.57 -7.83
C ASP A 15 -14.15 -11.39 -8.82
N GLY A 16 -13.63 -11.60 -10.05
CA GLY A 16 -13.79 -10.64 -11.14
C GLY A 16 -13.00 -9.34 -10.95
N VAL A 17 -11.85 -9.40 -10.28
CA VAL A 17 -10.95 -8.25 -10.10
C VAL A 17 -9.94 -8.23 -11.25
N ASP A 18 -9.98 -7.19 -12.09
CA ASP A 18 -8.98 -6.99 -13.15
C ASP A 18 -7.79 -6.14 -12.69
N GLN A 19 -8.01 -5.24 -11.71
CA GLN A 19 -7.01 -4.30 -11.21
C GLN A 19 -7.21 -4.01 -9.72
N VAL A 20 -6.12 -3.92 -8.97
CA VAL A 20 -6.10 -3.52 -7.56
C VAL A 20 -5.37 -2.19 -7.42
N PHE A 21 -6.04 -1.17 -6.89
CA PHE A 21 -5.47 0.13 -6.56
C PHE A 21 -5.28 0.20 -5.03
N HIS A 22 -4.07 -0.09 -4.56
CA HIS A 22 -3.80 -0.16 -3.12
C HIS A 22 -3.44 1.21 -2.57
N MET A 23 -4.43 1.89 -1.97
CA MET A 23 -4.31 3.23 -1.39
C MET A 23 -4.43 3.24 0.14
N ALA A 24 -4.42 2.06 0.79
CA ALA A 24 -4.59 1.94 2.22
C ALA A 24 -3.26 2.19 2.93
N SER A 25 -3.10 3.38 3.54
CA SER A 25 -1.99 3.71 4.44
C SER A 25 -2.24 5.06 5.13
N PRO A 26 -1.90 5.23 6.42
CA PRO A 26 -1.79 6.55 7.02
C PRO A 26 -0.66 7.37 6.36
N ALA A 27 -1.00 8.41 5.60
CA ALA A 27 -0.01 9.22 4.86
C ALA A 27 0.51 10.46 5.62
N SER A 28 -0.10 10.81 6.76
CA SER A 28 0.30 11.98 7.57
C SER A 28 1.37 11.59 8.58
N PRO A 29 2.43 12.39 8.76
CA PRO A 29 3.43 12.15 9.80
C PRO A 29 2.86 12.01 11.20
N VAL A 30 1.91 12.86 11.54
CA VAL A 30 1.22 12.77 12.84
C VAL A 30 0.44 11.47 12.96
N GLY A 31 -0.17 11.00 11.87
CA GLY A 31 -0.96 9.77 11.82
C GLY A 31 -0.11 8.54 12.04
N TYR A 32 0.94 8.35 11.23
CA TYR A 32 1.80 7.17 11.37
C TYR A 32 2.64 7.19 12.65
N MET A 33 2.98 8.36 13.21
CA MET A 33 3.64 8.44 14.52
C MET A 33 2.70 8.06 15.68
N ARG A 34 1.40 8.33 15.56
CA ARG A 34 0.41 7.99 16.59
C ARG A 34 0.03 6.51 16.58
N HIS A 35 0.04 5.90 15.40
CA HIS A 35 -0.36 4.50 15.18
C HIS A 35 0.74 3.73 14.42
N PRO A 36 1.95 3.61 14.97
CA PRO A 36 3.07 3.04 14.23
C PRO A 36 2.86 1.54 13.94
N ILE A 37 2.28 0.79 14.87
CA ILE A 37 2.05 -0.65 14.70
C ILE A 37 0.99 -0.88 13.61
N GLU A 38 -0.12 -0.18 13.67
CA GLU A 38 -1.22 -0.28 12.71
C GLU A 38 -0.76 0.19 11.32
N THR A 39 0.02 1.27 11.26
CA THR A 39 0.66 1.72 10.02
C THR A 39 1.54 0.62 9.44
N HIS A 40 2.39 -0.01 10.25
CA HIS A 40 3.22 -1.11 9.78
C HIS A 40 2.41 -2.30 9.30
N LEU A 41 1.36 -2.71 10.02
CA LEU A 41 0.50 -3.83 9.63
C LEU A 41 -0.20 -3.58 8.30
N VAL A 42 -0.77 -2.40 8.11
CA VAL A 42 -1.43 -2.02 6.84
C VAL A 42 -0.43 -2.03 5.67
N ASN A 43 0.74 -1.42 5.83
CA ASN A 43 1.76 -1.33 4.77
C ASN A 43 2.53 -2.64 4.51
N SER A 44 2.42 -3.65 5.38
CA SER A 44 3.10 -4.93 5.21
C SER A 44 2.12 -6.08 4.98
N VAL A 45 1.36 -6.46 6.01
CA VAL A 45 0.35 -7.52 5.96
C VAL A 45 -0.77 -7.15 4.99
N GLY A 46 -1.26 -5.91 5.07
CA GLY A 46 -2.32 -5.42 4.17
C GLY A 46 -1.91 -5.45 2.71
N THR A 47 -0.72 -4.93 2.40
CA THR A 47 -0.15 -5.01 1.04
C THR A 47 0.03 -6.45 0.58
N LEU A 48 0.54 -7.36 1.43
CA LEU A 48 0.68 -8.78 1.09
C LEU A 48 -0.67 -9.44 0.77
N ASN A 49 -1.72 -9.16 1.54
CA ASN A 49 -3.06 -9.72 1.28
C ASN A 49 -3.61 -9.25 -0.06
N MET A 50 -3.45 -7.97 -0.38
CA MET A 50 -3.93 -7.41 -1.65
C MET A 50 -3.10 -7.92 -2.85
N LEU A 51 -1.79 -8.13 -2.69
CA LEU A 51 -0.96 -8.80 -3.69
C LEU A 51 -1.40 -10.24 -3.92
N ARG A 52 -1.73 -10.98 -2.87
CA ARG A 52 -2.27 -12.34 -2.99
C ARG A 52 -3.62 -12.36 -3.71
N LEU A 53 -4.50 -11.40 -3.44
CA LEU A 53 -5.76 -11.25 -4.17
C LEU A 53 -5.49 -11.02 -5.66
N ALA A 54 -4.64 -10.05 -6.00
CA ALA A 54 -4.28 -9.76 -7.38
C ALA A 54 -3.66 -10.98 -8.09
N GLN A 55 -2.76 -11.70 -7.41
CA GLN A 55 -2.16 -12.92 -7.93
C GLN A 55 -3.19 -14.02 -8.21
N ARG A 56 -4.14 -14.26 -7.29
CA ARG A 56 -5.21 -15.26 -7.49
C ARG A 56 -6.15 -14.87 -8.63
N ALA A 57 -6.47 -13.59 -8.76
CA ALA A 57 -7.36 -13.06 -9.79
C ALA A 57 -6.69 -12.89 -11.16
N GLY A 58 -5.35 -12.94 -11.24
CA GLY A 58 -4.62 -12.54 -12.45
C GLY A 58 -4.70 -11.04 -12.74
N ALA A 59 -4.93 -10.23 -11.70
CA ALA A 59 -5.14 -8.79 -11.79
C ALA A 59 -3.82 -8.02 -11.85
N SER A 60 -3.85 -6.82 -12.42
CA SER A 60 -2.76 -5.86 -12.24
C SER A 60 -2.81 -5.22 -10.85
N PHE A 61 -1.66 -4.79 -10.33
CA PHE A 61 -1.55 -4.18 -9.01
C PHE A 61 -0.85 -2.82 -9.12
N LEU A 62 -1.54 -1.76 -8.71
CA LEU A 62 -0.98 -0.43 -8.57
C LEU A 62 -0.72 -0.14 -7.08
N PHE A 63 0.56 0.01 -6.75
CA PHE A 63 0.99 0.44 -5.42
C PHE A 63 1.22 1.95 -5.41
N THR A 64 0.59 2.67 -4.48
CA THR A 64 0.84 4.11 -4.30
C THR A 64 2.03 4.31 -3.38
N SER A 65 3.23 4.34 -3.95
CA SER A 65 4.47 4.62 -3.21
C SER A 65 4.51 6.06 -2.67
N THR A 66 5.57 6.40 -1.95
CA THR A 66 5.76 7.71 -1.30
C THR A 66 7.19 8.22 -1.47
N SER A 67 7.37 9.53 -1.54
CA SER A 67 8.69 10.18 -1.51
C SER A 67 9.42 9.97 -0.19
N GLU A 68 8.72 9.59 0.89
CA GLU A 68 9.31 9.18 2.17
C GLU A 68 10.26 8.00 2.02
N ALA A 69 10.13 7.19 0.96
CA ALA A 69 11.05 6.09 0.67
C ALA A 69 12.50 6.56 0.45
N TYR A 70 12.71 7.82 0.07
CA TYR A 70 14.05 8.40 -0.12
C TYR A 70 14.66 8.96 1.19
N GLY A 71 13.90 9.00 2.29
CA GLY A 71 14.39 9.46 3.59
C GLY A 71 14.92 10.89 3.57
N ASN A 72 16.23 11.06 3.81
CA ASN A 72 16.92 12.35 3.79
C ASN A 72 17.85 12.43 2.56
N PRO A 73 17.30 12.65 1.35
CA PRO A 73 18.05 12.55 0.11
C PRO A 73 19.08 13.66 -0.05
N ALA A 74 20.22 13.35 -0.67
CA ALA A 74 21.28 14.33 -0.96
C ALA A 74 21.02 15.14 -2.25
N VAL A 75 20.08 14.69 -3.10
CA VAL A 75 19.75 15.31 -4.39
C VAL A 75 18.29 15.75 -4.43
N HIS A 76 17.99 16.81 -5.21
CA HIS A 76 16.62 17.26 -5.44
C HIS A 76 16.46 17.87 -6.86
N PRO A 77 15.48 17.45 -7.66
CA PRO A 77 14.47 16.41 -7.39
C PRO A 77 15.06 14.98 -7.35
N GLN A 78 14.39 14.06 -6.66
CA GLN A 78 14.76 12.65 -6.62
C GLN A 78 14.13 11.90 -7.79
N THR A 79 14.96 11.26 -8.62
CA THR A 79 14.51 10.34 -9.67
C THR A 79 14.26 8.95 -9.09
N GLU A 80 13.44 8.13 -9.71
CA GLU A 80 13.17 6.75 -9.26
C GLU A 80 14.41 5.84 -9.31
N ASP A 81 15.41 6.19 -10.12
CA ASP A 81 16.71 5.50 -10.15
C ASP A 81 17.64 5.88 -8.97
N TYR A 82 17.20 6.76 -8.05
CA TYR A 82 17.95 7.19 -6.87
C TYR A 82 17.69 6.25 -5.69
N PHE A 83 18.74 5.64 -5.15
CA PHE A 83 18.64 4.64 -4.08
C PHE A 83 18.96 5.18 -2.67
N GLY A 84 19.18 6.50 -2.52
CA GLY A 84 19.69 7.11 -1.28
C GLY A 84 21.20 7.34 -1.33
#